data_AF-A0A0D2NAD8-F1
#
_entry.id   AF-A0A0D2NAD8-F1
#
_cell.length_a   1.000
_cell.length_b   1.000
_cell.length_c   1.000
_cell.angle_alpha   90.00
_cell.angle_beta   90.00
_cell.angle_gamma   90.00
#
_symmetry.space_group_name_H-M   'P 1'
#
loop_
_entity.id
_entity.type
_entity.pdbx_description
1 polymer ?
#
loop_
_entity_poly.entity_id
_entity_poly.type
_entity_poly.pdbx_seq_one_letter_code
_entity_poly.pdbx_strand_id
1 'polypeptide(L)'
;MTLRTPRDVLLAMYDLLESTRVMHRNCGVLHRDIGTRSVLIETGIHRASEAPGATCPSTTSVDEQPYEGAAYCSARYLLGESVDRTMTSNLLVGFDHAVALEPDEIPESNPWAGDPMFMARAIRRGRPLGIRGQRVVVSSTPELVPLIQAAYNAAHPDRAARFRCKTGSYSMNAARSRIPAYHTLRHDAESVFWLFVWWLANAVPPGAQATAINPAVLSALTAGKGADDVREEALNFPLGLMAYGELDRLVASLWTAVRPELQWATEVPYTDPEFLHEAMQRQILNFLVENKTATFMNLMKTTE
;
A
#
# COMPACT_ATOMS: atom_id res chain seq x y z
N MET A 1 1.65 13.76 -7.43
CA MET A 1 0.36 13.22 -6.94
C MET A 1 -0.57 14.38 -6.58
N THR A 2 -1.79 14.42 -7.11
CA THR A 2 -2.73 15.55 -7.02
C THR A 2 -3.64 15.54 -5.79
N LEU A 3 -3.59 14.47 -4.99
CA LEU A 3 -4.40 14.31 -3.78
C LEU A 3 -4.09 15.41 -2.76
N ARG A 4 -5.16 16.05 -2.28
CA ARG A 4 -5.05 17.26 -1.45
C ARG A 4 -5.18 16.98 0.03
N THR A 5 -5.93 15.96 0.44
CA THR A 5 -6.20 15.70 1.86
C THR A 5 -5.64 14.34 2.31
N PRO A 6 -5.33 14.16 3.62
CA PRO A 6 -4.98 12.86 4.18
C PRO A 6 -6.04 11.78 3.89
N ARG A 7 -7.33 12.15 3.95
CA ARG A 7 -8.41 11.22 3.66
C ARG A 7 -8.33 10.68 2.24
N ASP A 8 -8.14 11.55 1.26
CA ASP A 8 -8.14 11.12 -0.14
C ASP A 8 -6.89 10.28 -0.47
N VAL A 9 -5.71 10.61 0.10
CA VAL A 9 -4.51 9.76 -0.07
C VAL A 9 -4.68 8.37 0.55
N LEU A 10 -5.30 8.28 1.72
CA LEU A 10 -5.53 6.99 2.37
C LEU A 10 -6.55 6.12 1.63
N LEU A 11 -7.63 6.71 1.09
CA LEU A 11 -8.55 5.99 0.20
C LEU A 11 -7.84 5.49 -1.06
N ALA A 12 -7.06 6.36 -1.73
CA ALA A 12 -6.32 5.99 -2.92
C ALA A 12 -5.26 4.90 -2.65
N MET A 13 -4.58 4.93 -1.50
CA MET A 13 -3.63 3.88 -1.13
C MET A 13 -4.30 2.53 -0.92
N TYR A 14 -5.45 2.51 -0.20
CA TYR A 14 -6.21 1.29 0.00
C TYR A 14 -6.62 0.68 -1.35
N ASP A 15 -7.20 1.51 -2.21
CA ASP A 15 -7.66 1.14 -3.54
C ASP A 15 -6.49 0.65 -4.42
N LEU A 16 -5.31 1.27 -4.31
CA LEU A 16 -4.11 0.88 -5.07
C LEU A 16 -3.56 -0.49 -4.62
N LEU A 17 -3.58 -0.76 -3.32
CA LEU A 17 -3.30 -2.10 -2.78
C LEU A 17 -4.32 -3.10 -3.32
N GLU A 18 -5.61 -2.76 -3.33
CA GLU A 18 -6.63 -3.66 -3.85
C GLU A 18 -6.46 -3.93 -5.36
N SER A 19 -6.14 -2.90 -6.16
CA SER A 19 -5.88 -3.02 -7.60
C SER A 19 -4.70 -3.95 -7.88
N THR A 20 -3.57 -3.76 -7.19
CA THR A 20 -2.38 -4.61 -7.38
C THR A 20 -2.63 -6.05 -6.91
N ARG A 21 -3.40 -6.25 -5.85
CA ARG A 21 -3.83 -7.58 -5.38
C ARG A 21 -4.70 -8.29 -6.42
N VAL A 22 -5.73 -7.61 -6.93
CA VAL A 22 -6.65 -8.14 -7.95
C VAL A 22 -5.90 -8.48 -9.22
N MET A 23 -5.01 -7.58 -9.68
CA MET A 23 -4.17 -7.80 -10.84
C MET A 23 -3.26 -9.01 -10.68
N HIS A 24 -2.59 -9.16 -9.54
CA HIS A 24 -1.76 -10.34 -9.27
C HIS A 24 -2.59 -11.62 -9.24
N ARG A 25 -3.72 -11.62 -8.56
CA ARG A 25 -4.55 -12.83 -8.39
C ARG A 25 -5.24 -13.27 -9.67
N ASN A 26 -5.70 -12.32 -10.47
CA ASN A 26 -6.53 -12.62 -11.63
C ASN A 26 -5.72 -12.73 -12.92
N CYS A 27 -4.58 -12.05 -12.99
CA CYS A 27 -3.77 -11.96 -14.20
C CYS A 27 -2.33 -12.44 -13.98
N GLY A 28 -1.92 -12.76 -12.75
CA GLY A 28 -0.53 -13.10 -12.45
C GLY A 28 0.44 -11.94 -12.65
N VAL A 29 -0.01 -10.68 -12.68
CA VAL A 29 0.86 -9.54 -13.01
C VAL A 29 1.40 -8.83 -11.77
N LEU A 30 2.68 -8.44 -11.79
CA LEU A 30 3.31 -7.50 -10.86
C LEU A 30 3.60 -6.18 -11.57
N HIS A 31 3.36 -5.04 -10.91
CA HIS A 31 3.54 -3.72 -11.55
C HIS A 31 4.99 -3.27 -11.59
N ARG A 32 5.73 -3.45 -10.48
CA ARG A 32 7.17 -3.15 -10.34
C ARG A 32 7.62 -1.69 -10.42
N ASP A 33 6.79 -0.79 -10.95
CA ASP A 33 7.09 0.65 -11.03
C ASP A 33 5.98 1.55 -10.46
N ILE A 34 5.55 1.27 -9.22
CA ILE A 34 4.53 2.11 -8.56
C ILE A 34 5.18 3.40 -8.04
N GLY A 35 4.60 4.53 -8.42
CA GLY A 35 5.13 5.85 -8.10
C GLY A 35 4.21 6.98 -8.55
N THR A 36 4.72 8.21 -8.49
CA THR A 36 3.91 9.41 -8.77
C THR A 36 3.47 9.56 -10.24
N ARG A 37 4.10 8.84 -11.17
CA ARG A 37 3.79 8.85 -12.61
C ARG A 37 2.91 7.69 -13.06
N SER A 38 2.91 6.59 -12.30
CA SER A 38 2.11 5.39 -12.58
C SER A 38 0.76 5.39 -11.87
N VAL A 39 0.52 6.30 -10.94
CA VAL A 39 -0.77 6.42 -10.24
C VAL A 39 -1.46 7.71 -10.63
N LEU A 40 -2.44 7.60 -11.53
CA LEU A 40 -3.35 8.69 -11.88
C LEU A 40 -4.48 8.73 -10.86
N ILE A 41 -4.87 9.94 -10.47
CA ILE A 41 -5.89 10.16 -9.45
C ILE A 41 -7.03 10.94 -10.07
N GLU A 42 -8.24 10.44 -9.91
CA GLU A 42 -9.43 11.16 -10.32
C GLU A 42 -9.77 12.23 -9.27
N THR A 43 -9.44 13.49 -9.58
CA THR A 43 -9.77 14.65 -8.73
C THR A 43 -11.23 15.10 -8.86
N GLY A 44 -11.96 14.48 -9.79
CA GLY A 44 -13.30 14.84 -10.22
C GLY A 44 -14.35 13.78 -9.92
N ILE A 45 -14.10 12.87 -8.96
CA ILE A 45 -15.19 12.10 -8.35
C ILE A 45 -16.05 13.12 -7.60
N HIS A 46 -16.86 13.84 -8.36
CA HIS A 46 -18.05 14.49 -7.89
C HIS A 46 -18.71 13.45 -7.01
N ARG A 47 -18.98 13.83 -5.76
CA ARG A 47 -20.16 13.31 -5.08
C ARG A 47 -21.23 13.40 -6.16
N ALA A 48 -21.56 12.28 -6.80
CA ALA A 48 -22.80 12.15 -7.52
C ALA A 48 -23.83 12.30 -6.40
N SER A 49 -24.09 13.56 -6.04
CA SER A 49 -25.34 13.97 -5.46
C SER A 49 -26.33 13.31 -6.39
N GLU A 50 -27.06 12.36 -5.83
CA GLU A 50 -28.24 11.77 -6.39
C GLU A 50 -29.06 12.93 -6.96
N ALA A 51 -28.89 13.22 -8.25
CA ALA A 51 -29.86 14.00 -8.98
C ALA A 51 -31.04 13.03 -9.08
N PRO A 52 -32.19 13.33 -8.47
CA PRO A 52 -33.36 12.46 -8.59
C PRO A 52 -33.74 12.42 -10.09
N GLY A 53 -33.35 11.33 -10.76
CA GLY A 53 -33.55 11.16 -12.20
C GLY A 53 -32.30 10.80 -13.01
N ALA A 54 -31.09 10.91 -12.46
CA ALA A 54 -29.91 10.30 -13.09
C ALA A 54 -29.92 8.80 -12.79
N THR A 55 -30.74 8.07 -13.54
CA THR A 55 -30.51 6.64 -13.72
C THR A 55 -29.11 6.51 -14.27
N CYS A 56 -28.15 6.07 -13.43
CA CYS A 56 -27.01 5.35 -13.96
C CYS A 56 -27.60 4.36 -14.98
N PRO A 57 -27.05 4.22 -16.19
CA PRO A 57 -27.37 3.04 -16.97
C PRO A 57 -27.05 1.89 -16.04
N SER A 58 -28.10 1.27 -15.49
CA SER A 58 -28.00 -0.05 -14.92
C SER A 58 -27.33 -0.79 -16.04
N THR A 59 -26.08 -1.20 -15.81
CA THR A 59 -25.41 -2.22 -16.59
C THR A 59 -26.30 -3.43 -16.45
N THR A 60 -27.34 -3.45 -17.30
CA THR A 60 -28.21 -4.57 -17.55
C THR A 60 -27.27 -5.69 -17.93
N SER A 61 -27.09 -6.61 -16.98
CA SER A 61 -26.86 -8.02 -17.26
C SER A 61 -25.91 -8.25 -18.43
N VAL A 62 -24.65 -7.82 -18.29
CA VAL A 62 -23.61 -8.72 -18.81
C VAL A 62 -23.68 -9.87 -17.83
N ASP A 63 -24.10 -11.05 -18.31
CA ASP A 63 -24.12 -12.29 -17.53
C ASP A 63 -22.92 -12.29 -16.58
N GLU A 64 -23.19 -12.11 -15.27
CA GLU A 64 -22.22 -12.34 -14.22
C GLU A 64 -21.97 -13.85 -14.18
N GLN A 65 -21.29 -14.36 -15.21
CA GLN A 65 -20.50 -15.57 -15.06
C GLN A 65 -19.63 -15.30 -13.83
N PRO A 66 -19.72 -16.12 -12.77
CA PRO A 66 -18.94 -15.91 -11.57
C PRO A 66 -17.47 -15.99 -11.96
N TYR A 67 -16.85 -14.83 -12.11
CA TYR A 67 -15.42 -14.76 -12.36
C TYR A 67 -14.75 -15.35 -11.13
N GLU A 68 -14.09 -16.50 -11.27
CA GLU A 68 -13.47 -17.24 -10.16
C GLU A 68 -12.29 -16.48 -9.51
N GLY A 69 -11.95 -15.29 -10.02
CA GLY A 69 -10.90 -14.42 -9.52
C GLY A 69 -11.26 -13.61 -8.27
N ALA A 70 -10.26 -12.93 -7.72
CA ALA A 70 -10.46 -11.92 -6.71
C ALA A 70 -11.29 -10.76 -7.26
N ALA A 71 -12.40 -10.49 -6.59
CA ALA A 71 -13.23 -9.36 -6.91
C ALA A 71 -12.75 -8.11 -6.15
N TYR A 72 -12.57 -7.01 -6.87
CA TYR A 72 -12.16 -5.71 -6.33
C TYR A 72 -13.19 -5.18 -5.32
N CYS A 73 -12.73 -4.48 -4.29
CA CYS A 73 -13.58 -3.86 -3.29
C CYS A 73 -12.95 -2.55 -2.80
N SER A 74 -13.57 -1.42 -3.11
CA SER A 74 -13.03 -0.12 -2.74
C SER A 74 -13.14 0.18 -1.25
N ALA A 75 -12.26 1.06 -0.76
CA ALA A 75 -12.37 1.57 0.60
C ALA A 75 -13.71 2.29 0.81
N ARG A 76 -14.19 3.05 -0.17
CA ARG A 76 -15.44 3.80 -0.08
C ARG A 76 -16.64 2.88 0.09
N TYR A 77 -16.69 1.76 -0.61
CA TYR A 77 -17.73 0.76 -0.42
C TYR A 77 -17.72 0.19 0.99
N LEU A 78 -16.55 -0.21 1.49
CA LEU A 78 -16.41 -0.74 2.85
C LEU A 78 -16.83 0.28 3.91
N LEU A 79 -16.52 1.56 3.70
CA LEU A 79 -16.91 2.66 4.59
C LEU A 79 -18.39 3.06 4.49
N GLY A 80 -19.16 2.43 3.60
CA GLY A 80 -20.58 2.75 3.35
C GLY A 80 -20.78 4.10 2.65
N GLU A 81 -19.77 4.59 1.93
CA GLU A 81 -19.77 5.87 1.22
C GLU A 81 -20.08 5.73 -0.27
N SER A 82 -20.12 4.49 -0.77
CA SER A 82 -20.51 4.13 -2.12
C SER A 82 -21.31 2.82 -2.07
N VAL A 83 -22.30 2.69 -2.94
CA VAL A 83 -23.00 1.41 -3.19
C VAL A 83 -22.26 0.56 -4.22
N ASP A 84 -21.36 1.17 -5.00
CA ASP A 84 -20.55 0.50 -6.00
C ASP A 84 -19.19 0.08 -5.41
N ARG A 85 -19.00 -1.24 -5.30
CA ARG A 85 -17.75 -1.87 -4.83
C ARG A 85 -16.56 -1.65 -5.76
N THR A 86 -16.81 -1.37 -7.04
CA THR A 86 -15.78 -1.24 -8.09
C THR A 86 -15.25 0.19 -8.23
N MET A 87 -15.91 1.16 -7.56
CA MET A 87 -15.55 2.56 -7.60
C MET A 87 -14.16 2.80 -6.97
N THR A 88 -13.16 3.10 -7.80
CA THR A 88 -11.79 3.44 -7.37
C THR A 88 -11.51 4.92 -7.58
N SER A 89 -10.66 5.49 -6.72
CA SER A 89 -10.15 6.87 -6.87
C SER A 89 -8.84 6.97 -7.66
N ASN A 90 -8.27 5.83 -8.05
CA ASN A 90 -7.01 5.75 -8.78
C ASN A 90 -7.14 4.92 -10.05
N LEU A 91 -6.29 5.26 -11.02
CA LEU A 91 -6.02 4.47 -12.22
C LEU A 91 -4.51 4.18 -12.25
N LEU A 92 -4.18 2.90 -12.17
CA LEU A 92 -2.81 2.41 -12.29
C LEU A 92 -2.42 2.32 -13.78
N VAL A 93 -1.31 2.95 -14.14
CA VAL A 93 -0.75 3.03 -15.51
C VAL A 93 0.77 2.81 -15.45
N GLY A 94 1.44 2.71 -16.61
CA GLY A 94 2.91 2.60 -16.65
C GLY A 94 3.40 1.16 -16.49
N PHE A 95 2.86 0.26 -17.30
CA PHE A 95 3.16 -1.18 -17.29
C PHE A 95 4.44 -1.57 -18.02
N ASP A 96 5.27 -0.60 -18.44
CA ASP A 96 6.52 -0.86 -19.19
C ASP A 96 7.53 -1.71 -18.39
N HIS A 97 7.39 -1.72 -17.06
CA HIS A 97 8.19 -2.51 -16.14
C HIS A 97 7.44 -3.68 -15.50
N ALA A 98 6.16 -3.85 -15.84
CA ALA A 98 5.35 -4.93 -15.31
C ALA A 98 5.83 -6.30 -15.81
N VAL A 99 5.49 -7.35 -15.07
CA VAL A 99 5.81 -8.72 -15.46
C VAL A 99 4.61 -9.62 -15.19
N ALA A 100 4.28 -10.46 -16.16
CA ALA A 100 3.37 -11.59 -15.96
C ALA A 100 4.17 -12.74 -15.32
N LEU A 101 3.63 -13.30 -14.25
CA LEU A 101 4.19 -14.43 -13.55
C LEU A 101 3.72 -15.70 -14.25
N GLU A 102 4.66 -16.41 -14.86
CA GLU A 102 4.42 -17.77 -15.32
C GLU A 102 4.49 -18.71 -14.11
N PRO A 103 3.58 -19.70 -13.98
CA PRO A 103 3.49 -20.58 -12.81
C PRO A 103 4.78 -21.33 -12.46
N ASP A 104 5.63 -21.59 -13.47
CA ASP A 104 6.80 -22.45 -13.37
C ASP A 104 8.13 -21.73 -13.62
N GLU A 105 8.13 -20.42 -13.90
CA GLU A 105 9.36 -19.67 -14.18
C GLU A 105 9.79 -18.83 -12.98
N ILE A 106 11.09 -18.90 -12.67
CA ILE A 106 11.73 -17.94 -11.79
C ILE A 106 11.84 -16.63 -12.58
N PRO A 107 11.19 -15.54 -12.15
CA PRO A 107 11.14 -14.31 -12.93
C PRO A 107 12.56 -13.83 -13.30
N GLU A 108 12.78 -13.54 -14.58
CA GLU A 108 14.08 -13.06 -15.05
C GLU A 108 14.53 -11.81 -14.28
N SER A 109 15.77 -11.88 -13.80
CA SER A 109 16.31 -11.14 -12.68
C SER A 109 16.83 -9.76 -13.07
N ASN A 110 15.96 -8.87 -13.55
CA ASN A 110 16.27 -7.44 -13.42
C ASN A 110 15.59 -6.89 -12.17
N PRO A 111 16.19 -7.01 -10.96
CA PRO A 111 15.57 -6.45 -9.76
C PRO A 111 15.38 -4.94 -9.89
N TRP A 112 16.11 -4.23 -10.74
CA TRP A 112 16.21 -2.77 -10.71
C TRP A 112 15.15 -2.05 -11.55
N ALA A 113 14.03 -2.70 -11.85
CA ALA A 113 12.94 -2.10 -12.60
C ALA A 113 12.18 -1.08 -11.75
N GLY A 114 11.85 0.07 -12.35
CA GLY A 114 11.09 1.14 -11.72
C GLY A 114 11.90 2.27 -11.07
N ASP A 115 11.18 3.23 -10.49
CA ASP A 115 11.71 4.42 -9.83
C ASP A 115 12.39 4.07 -8.48
N PRO A 116 13.70 4.32 -8.32
CA PRO A 116 14.45 4.04 -7.09
C PRO A 116 13.87 4.66 -5.82
N MET A 117 13.15 5.78 -5.94
CA MET A 117 12.54 6.47 -4.81
C MET A 117 11.43 5.63 -4.18
N PHE A 118 10.66 4.90 -5.00
CA PHE A 118 9.53 4.08 -4.54
C PHE A 118 9.86 2.59 -4.52
N MET A 119 10.97 2.18 -5.11
CA MET A 119 11.43 0.79 -5.12
C MET A 119 11.53 0.21 -3.70
N ALA A 120 11.04 -1.02 -3.53
CA ALA A 120 11.17 -1.77 -2.29
C ALA A 120 12.64 -1.93 -1.85
N ARG A 121 12.92 -1.93 -0.55
CA ARG A 121 14.30 -1.90 -0.03
C ARG A 121 15.15 -3.09 -0.46
N ALA A 122 14.62 -4.31 -0.39
CA ALA A 122 15.36 -5.52 -0.82
C ALA A 122 15.70 -5.50 -2.31
N ILE A 123 14.77 -4.98 -3.10
CA ILE A 123 14.90 -4.83 -4.55
C ILE A 123 15.96 -3.77 -4.89
N ARG A 124 15.90 -2.61 -4.23
CA ARG A 124 16.90 -1.54 -4.36
C ARG A 124 18.30 -1.99 -3.95
N ARG A 125 18.40 -2.84 -2.94
CA ARG A 125 19.66 -3.45 -2.49
C ARG A 125 20.14 -4.59 -3.40
N GLY A 126 19.27 -5.12 -4.26
CA GLY A 126 19.50 -6.30 -5.09
C GLY A 126 19.58 -7.61 -4.31
N ARG A 127 19.29 -7.62 -3.01
CA ARG A 127 19.36 -8.80 -2.15
C ARG A 127 18.42 -8.71 -0.94
N PRO A 128 18.03 -9.86 -0.37
CA PRO A 128 17.39 -9.95 0.93
C PRO A 128 17.93 -9.01 2.01
N LEU A 129 17.04 -8.32 2.73
CA LEU A 129 17.44 -7.55 3.90
C LEU A 129 17.69 -8.47 5.11
N GLY A 130 18.58 -8.04 6.00
CA GLY A 130 18.87 -8.70 7.26
C GLY A 130 20.32 -9.14 7.45
N ILE A 131 20.66 -9.50 8.69
CA ILE A 131 21.98 -9.99 9.09
C ILE A 131 21.88 -11.46 9.48
N ARG A 132 22.85 -12.27 9.04
CA ARG A 132 22.89 -13.71 9.36
C ARG A 132 22.76 -13.94 10.88
N GLY A 133 21.84 -14.82 11.27
CA GLY A 133 21.60 -15.19 12.66
C GLY A 133 20.65 -14.25 13.41
N GLN A 134 20.22 -13.14 12.80
CA GLN A 134 19.20 -12.28 13.37
C GLN A 134 17.81 -12.92 13.26
N ARG A 135 16.94 -12.62 14.22
CA ARG A 135 15.52 -12.97 14.18
C ARG A 135 14.72 -11.81 13.58
N VAL A 136 13.83 -12.11 12.65
CA VAL A 136 12.80 -11.21 12.14
C VAL A 136 11.53 -11.44 12.94
N VAL A 137 10.97 -10.37 13.49
CA VAL A 137 9.65 -10.40 14.11
C VAL A 137 8.66 -9.84 13.09
N VAL A 138 7.61 -10.60 12.80
CA VAL A 138 6.55 -10.18 11.88
C VAL A 138 5.26 -10.08 12.66
N SER A 139 4.72 -8.86 12.76
CA SER A 139 3.46 -8.61 13.47
C SER A 139 2.29 -9.37 12.83
N SER A 140 1.31 -9.74 13.63
CA SER A 140 0.03 -10.22 13.11
C SER A 140 -0.66 -9.12 12.29
N THR A 141 -1.57 -9.50 11.39
CA THR A 141 -2.48 -8.52 10.79
C THR A 141 -3.27 -7.83 11.89
N PRO A 142 -3.50 -6.51 11.83
CA PRO A 142 -4.30 -5.83 12.84
C PRO A 142 -5.73 -6.38 12.84
N GLU A 143 -6.34 -6.41 14.02
CA GLU A 143 -7.78 -6.63 14.13
C GLU A 143 -8.51 -5.39 13.60
N LEU A 144 -9.64 -5.59 12.93
CA LEU A 144 -10.44 -4.47 12.46
C LEU A 144 -11.24 -3.89 13.62
N VAL A 145 -11.39 -2.57 13.64
CA VAL A 145 -12.22 -1.92 14.65
C VAL A 145 -13.68 -2.39 14.51
N PRO A 146 -14.44 -2.49 15.61
CA PRO A 146 -15.79 -3.07 15.59
C PRO A 146 -16.73 -2.43 14.54
N LEU A 147 -16.56 -1.14 14.26
CA LEU A 147 -17.42 -0.40 13.33
C LEU A 147 -17.30 -0.86 11.87
N ILE A 148 -16.15 -1.38 11.45
CA ILE A 148 -15.90 -1.80 10.06
C ILE A 148 -15.83 -3.32 9.89
N GLN A 149 -15.66 -4.06 10.99
CA GLN A 149 -15.46 -5.50 10.99
C GLN A 149 -16.57 -6.27 10.24
N ALA A 150 -17.84 -5.90 10.45
CA ALA A 150 -18.98 -6.57 9.82
C ALA A 150 -19.00 -6.37 8.30
N ALA A 151 -18.85 -5.12 7.84
CA ALA A 151 -18.80 -4.79 6.41
C ALA A 151 -17.61 -5.47 5.72
N TYR A 152 -16.45 -5.46 6.36
CA TYR A 152 -15.25 -6.15 5.86
C TYR A 152 -15.45 -7.66 5.75
N ASN A 153 -15.97 -8.31 6.79
CA ASN A 153 -16.18 -9.76 6.78
C ASN A 153 -17.23 -10.19 5.74
N ALA A 154 -18.24 -9.36 5.50
CA ALA A 154 -19.23 -9.61 4.46
C ALA A 154 -18.61 -9.51 3.05
N ALA A 155 -17.75 -8.50 2.81
CA ALA A 155 -17.08 -8.32 1.53
C ALA A 155 -15.92 -9.31 1.30
N HIS A 156 -15.26 -9.75 2.39
CA HIS A 156 -14.00 -10.49 2.35
C HIS A 156 -13.96 -11.66 3.36
N PRO A 157 -14.91 -12.61 3.32
CA PRO A 157 -14.98 -13.69 4.30
C PRO A 157 -13.73 -14.58 4.29
N ASP A 158 -13.19 -14.89 3.10
CA ASP A 158 -11.94 -15.66 2.96
C ASP A 158 -10.74 -14.94 3.61
N ARG A 159 -10.54 -13.65 3.31
CA ARG A 159 -9.40 -12.88 3.82
C ARG A 159 -9.46 -12.75 5.35
N ALA A 160 -10.65 -12.54 5.90
CA ALA A 160 -10.86 -12.48 7.34
C ALA A 160 -10.39 -13.76 8.06
N ALA A 161 -10.65 -14.93 7.46
CA ALA A 161 -10.21 -16.22 7.99
C ALA A 161 -8.73 -16.51 7.69
N ARG A 162 -8.31 -16.37 6.43
CA ARG A 162 -6.98 -16.70 5.91
C ARG A 162 -5.85 -15.95 6.61
N PHE A 163 -6.08 -14.67 6.94
CA PHE A 163 -5.06 -13.82 7.55
C PHE A 163 -5.15 -13.70 9.07
N ARG A 164 -5.98 -14.51 9.73
CA ARG A 164 -5.98 -14.56 11.20
C ARG A 164 -4.71 -15.24 11.71
N CYS A 165 -3.79 -14.47 12.27
CA CYS A 165 -2.51 -14.98 12.79
C CYS A 165 -2.08 -14.31 14.10
N LYS A 166 -1.08 -14.89 14.76
CA LYS A 166 -0.35 -14.32 15.90
C LYS A 166 1.04 -13.95 15.44
N THR A 167 1.65 -12.92 16.03
CA THR A 167 3.03 -12.49 15.74
C THR A 167 4.01 -13.66 15.57
N GLY A 168 4.65 -13.68 14.40
CA GLY A 168 5.64 -14.68 14.01
C GLY A 168 7.07 -14.23 14.34
N SER A 169 7.97 -15.20 14.51
CA SER A 169 9.39 -14.92 14.72
C SER A 169 10.26 -15.92 13.96
N TYR A 170 11.00 -15.43 12.97
CA TYR A 170 11.72 -16.24 11.99
C TYR A 170 13.22 -16.00 12.06
N SER A 171 14.01 -17.07 11.99
CA SER A 171 15.47 -16.99 11.91
C SER A 171 15.89 -16.76 10.47
N MET A 172 16.77 -15.78 10.24
CA MET A 172 17.32 -15.53 8.91
C MET A 172 18.26 -16.67 8.49
N ASN A 173 17.97 -17.31 7.37
CA ASN A 173 18.76 -18.43 6.85
C ASN A 173 19.92 -17.94 5.96
N ALA A 174 21.15 -18.28 6.34
CA ALA A 174 22.37 -17.90 5.62
C ALA A 174 22.44 -18.40 4.16
N ALA A 175 21.74 -19.48 3.82
CA ALA A 175 21.69 -19.99 2.45
C ALA A 175 20.82 -19.07 1.56
N ARG A 176 19.69 -18.59 2.10
CA ARG A 176 18.75 -17.71 1.39
C ARG A 176 19.28 -16.29 1.18
N SER A 177 20.25 -15.82 1.98
CA SER A 177 20.83 -14.47 1.81
C SER A 177 21.71 -14.33 0.56
N ARG A 178 22.02 -15.43 -0.14
CA ARG A 178 22.78 -15.43 -1.40
C ARG A 178 21.88 -15.41 -2.64
N ILE A 179 20.58 -15.59 -2.45
CA ILE A 179 19.61 -15.54 -3.55
C ILE A 179 19.42 -14.07 -3.94
N PRO A 180 19.56 -13.71 -5.22
CA PRO A 180 19.23 -12.36 -5.69
C PRO A 180 17.80 -12.00 -5.27
N ALA A 181 17.58 -10.73 -4.89
CA ALA A 181 16.21 -10.29 -4.68
C ALA A 181 15.44 -10.36 -6.00
N TYR A 182 14.20 -10.85 -5.94
CA TYR A 182 13.27 -10.86 -7.06
C TYR A 182 11.98 -10.16 -6.64
N HIS A 183 11.34 -9.50 -7.59
CA HIS A 183 10.11 -8.76 -7.29
C HIS A 183 8.97 -9.72 -6.96
N THR A 184 8.12 -9.33 -6.02
CA THR A 184 6.95 -10.10 -5.58
C THR A 184 5.84 -9.10 -5.31
N LEU A 185 4.61 -9.57 -5.14
CA LEU A 185 3.48 -8.69 -4.82
C LEU A 185 3.76 -7.80 -3.60
N ARG A 186 4.48 -8.30 -2.59
CA ARG A 186 4.84 -7.54 -1.39
C ARG A 186 5.69 -6.32 -1.67
N HIS A 187 6.51 -6.38 -2.72
CA HIS A 187 7.35 -5.26 -3.12
C HIS A 187 6.51 -4.14 -3.76
N ASP A 188 5.42 -4.48 -4.46
CA ASP A 188 4.43 -3.48 -4.91
C ASP A 188 3.76 -2.80 -3.70
N ALA A 189 3.41 -3.54 -2.64
CA ALA A 189 2.86 -2.95 -1.41
C ALA A 189 3.86 -2.00 -0.72
N GLU A 190 5.13 -2.39 -0.63
CA GLU A 190 6.19 -1.52 -0.10
C GLU A 190 6.35 -0.24 -0.95
N SER A 191 6.21 -0.32 -2.28
CA SER A 191 6.19 0.87 -3.12
C SER A 191 5.00 1.80 -2.85
N VAL A 192 3.82 1.26 -2.55
CA VAL A 192 2.67 2.06 -2.09
C VAL A 192 2.98 2.77 -0.77
N PHE A 193 3.68 2.11 0.16
CA PHE A 193 4.14 2.74 1.40
C PHE A 193 5.11 3.89 1.13
N TRP A 194 6.11 3.71 0.27
CA TRP A 194 7.05 4.78 -0.08
C TRP A 194 6.37 5.94 -0.80
N LEU A 195 5.37 5.67 -1.63
CA LEU A 195 4.54 6.71 -2.26
C LEU A 195 3.79 7.54 -1.22
N PHE A 196 3.30 6.91 -0.14
CA PHE A 196 2.68 7.62 0.98
C PHE A 196 3.66 8.49 1.75
N VAL A 197 4.82 7.95 2.11
CA VAL A 197 5.88 8.70 2.80
C VAL A 197 6.32 9.91 1.94
N TRP A 198 6.45 9.72 0.63
CA TRP A 198 6.70 10.81 -0.31
C TRP A 198 5.58 11.85 -0.32
N TRP A 199 4.30 11.44 -0.33
CA TRP A 199 3.18 12.38 -0.28
C TRP A 199 3.22 13.20 1.01
N LEU A 200 3.45 12.56 2.16
CA LEU A 200 3.55 13.21 3.46
C LEU A 200 4.69 14.22 3.49
N ALA A 201 5.84 13.86 2.93
CA ALA A 201 6.97 14.76 2.79
C ALA A 201 6.56 16.04 2.01
N ASN A 202 5.76 15.89 0.95
CA ASN A 202 5.32 17.01 0.12
C ASN A 202 3.98 17.64 0.57
N ALA A 203 3.46 17.27 1.74
CA ALA A 203 2.19 17.77 2.25
C ALA A 203 2.40 18.94 3.21
N VAL A 204 2.41 20.16 2.69
CA VAL A 204 2.44 21.40 3.49
C VAL A 204 1.08 22.10 3.38
N PRO A 205 0.29 22.27 4.45
CA PRO A 205 -1.00 22.94 4.36
C PRO A 205 -0.86 24.47 4.17
N PRO A 206 -1.90 25.15 3.67
CA PRO A 206 -1.91 26.59 3.50
C PRO A 206 -1.56 27.33 4.79
N GLY A 207 -0.64 28.28 4.70
CA GLY A 207 -0.25 29.15 5.82
C GLY A 207 0.67 28.49 6.85
N ALA A 208 0.93 27.19 6.76
CA ALA A 208 2.05 26.59 7.49
C ALA A 208 3.36 26.97 6.80
N GLN A 209 4.38 27.31 7.60
CA GLN A 209 5.74 27.25 7.07
C GLN A 209 6.01 25.79 6.72
N ALA A 210 6.66 25.55 5.57
CA ALA A 210 7.32 24.29 5.28
C ALA A 210 8.41 24.09 6.34
N THR A 211 7.99 23.66 7.53
CA THR A 211 8.89 23.12 8.53
C THR A 211 9.48 21.92 7.83
N ALA A 212 10.77 22.06 7.49
CA ALA A 212 11.44 21.15 6.59
C ALA A 212 11.14 19.73 7.07
N ILE A 213 10.57 18.91 6.18
CA ILE A 213 10.64 17.45 6.28
C ILE A 213 12.00 17.15 6.86
N ASN A 214 12.09 16.23 7.82
CA ASN A 214 13.39 15.80 8.32
C ASN A 214 14.34 15.62 7.10
N PRO A 215 15.37 16.48 6.93
CA PRO A 215 16.14 16.50 5.69
C PRO A 215 16.79 15.15 5.41
N ALA A 216 17.01 14.35 6.46
CA ALA A 216 17.45 12.97 6.34
C ALA A 216 16.43 12.09 5.60
N VAL A 217 15.12 12.25 5.84
CA VAL A 217 14.05 11.49 5.16
C VAL A 217 13.98 11.86 3.69
N LEU A 218 13.98 13.16 3.37
CA LEU A 218 13.95 13.59 1.96
C LEU A 218 15.22 13.17 1.22
N SER A 219 16.39 13.34 1.85
CA SER A 219 17.68 12.89 1.31
C SER A 219 17.68 11.37 1.08
N ALA A 220 17.16 10.59 2.04
CA ALA A 220 17.07 9.14 1.91
C ALA A 220 16.14 8.68 0.78
N LEU A 221 14.98 9.33 0.61
CA LEU A 221 14.04 9.04 -0.48
C LEU A 221 14.67 9.34 -1.85
N THR A 222 15.40 10.44 -1.96
CA THR A 222 15.94 10.95 -3.24
C THR A 222 17.37 10.48 -3.54
N ALA A 223 18.01 9.74 -2.64
CA ALA A 223 19.33 9.18 -2.86
C ALA A 223 19.36 8.34 -4.15
N GLY A 224 20.42 8.50 -4.94
CA GLY A 224 20.58 7.83 -6.23
C GLY A 224 20.72 6.31 -6.15
N LYS A 225 20.70 5.67 -7.33
CA LYS A 225 20.98 4.23 -7.48
C LYS A 225 22.39 3.90 -6.97
N GLY A 226 22.52 2.83 -6.19
CA GLY A 226 23.81 2.33 -5.70
C GLY A 226 24.30 2.92 -4.36
N ALA A 227 23.61 3.93 -3.81
CA ALA A 227 23.80 4.31 -2.41
C ALA A 227 23.19 3.25 -1.49
N ASP A 228 23.77 3.05 -0.30
CA ASP A 228 23.12 2.28 0.76
C ASP A 228 21.72 2.87 1.02
N ASP A 229 20.73 2.00 1.16
CA ASP A 229 19.34 2.42 1.39
C ASP A 229 19.16 2.91 2.83
N VAL A 230 19.40 4.20 3.03
CA VAL A 230 19.32 4.88 4.34
C VAL A 230 17.89 5.29 4.73
N ARG A 231 16.86 4.87 3.96
CA ARG A 231 15.46 5.23 4.26
C ARG A 231 14.96 4.67 5.58
N GLU A 232 15.40 3.46 5.95
CA GLU A 232 15.06 2.87 7.26
C GLU A 232 15.60 3.71 8.42
N GLU A 233 16.83 4.22 8.29
CA GLU A 233 17.46 5.07 9.31
C GLU A 233 16.70 6.39 9.46
N ALA A 234 16.26 6.95 8.34
CA ALA A 234 15.51 8.20 8.33
C ALA A 234 14.11 8.07 8.97
N LEU A 235 13.46 6.90 8.84
CA LEU A 235 12.16 6.63 9.47
C LEU A 235 12.23 6.32 10.98
N ASN A 236 13.43 6.15 11.55
CA ASN A 236 13.59 6.03 13.01
C ASN A 236 13.38 7.38 13.73
N PHE A 237 13.29 8.47 12.99
CA PHE A 237 12.96 9.78 13.52
C PHE A 237 11.51 10.14 13.16
N PRO A 238 10.79 10.86 14.04
CA PRO A 238 9.50 11.42 13.67
C PRO A 238 9.63 12.19 12.36
N LEU A 239 8.66 12.01 11.46
CA LEU A 239 8.65 12.71 10.18
C LEU A 239 8.52 14.23 10.38
N GLY A 240 8.09 14.67 11.57
CA GLY A 240 7.95 16.08 11.92
C GLY A 240 6.76 16.71 11.20
N LEU A 241 5.73 15.92 10.88
CA LEU A 241 4.55 16.35 10.13
C LEU A 241 3.69 17.26 11.01
N MET A 242 4.04 18.54 11.18
CA MET A 242 3.33 19.44 12.11
C MET A 242 1.81 19.38 11.98
N ALA A 243 1.28 19.60 10.78
CA ALA A 243 -0.16 19.68 10.54
C ALA A 243 -0.84 18.34 10.25
N TYR A 244 -0.05 17.27 10.18
CA TYR A 244 -0.52 15.92 9.93
C TYR A 244 0.10 14.95 10.94
N GLY A 245 0.41 15.41 12.16
CA GLY A 245 1.18 14.65 13.15
C GLY A 245 0.46 13.39 13.60
N GLU A 246 -0.87 13.40 13.49
CA GLU A 246 -1.74 12.24 13.71
C GLU A 246 -1.42 11.08 12.73
N LEU A 247 -0.87 11.39 11.55
CA LEU A 247 -0.41 10.39 10.58
C LEU A 247 0.90 9.72 11.01
N ASP A 248 1.69 10.28 11.94
CA ASP A 248 2.91 9.64 12.42
C ASP A 248 2.62 8.26 13.03
N ARG A 249 1.49 8.13 13.75
CA ARG A 249 1.04 6.85 14.31
C ARG A 249 0.73 5.83 13.20
N LEU A 250 0.08 6.28 12.12
CA LEU A 250 -0.22 5.42 10.98
C LEU A 250 1.05 5.00 10.25
N VAL A 251 1.97 5.94 9.98
CA VAL A 251 3.26 5.65 9.36
C VAL A 251 4.05 4.63 10.18
N ALA A 252 4.13 4.80 11.50
CA ALA A 252 4.80 3.84 12.38
C ALA A 252 4.13 2.45 12.35
N SER A 253 2.80 2.41 12.27
CA SER A 253 2.05 1.15 12.15
C SER A 253 2.30 0.45 10.81
N LEU A 254 2.24 1.19 9.70
CA LEU A 254 2.53 0.68 8.35
C LEU A 254 3.97 0.22 8.25
N TRP A 255 4.89 1.01 8.82
CA TRP A 255 6.30 0.66 8.87
C TRP A 255 6.54 -0.62 9.67
N THR A 256 5.80 -0.85 10.75
CA THR A 256 5.89 -2.12 11.50
C THR A 256 5.47 -3.33 10.65
N ALA A 257 4.56 -3.16 9.69
CA ALA A 257 4.18 -4.21 8.75
C ALA A 257 5.18 -4.38 7.58
N VAL A 258 5.70 -3.26 7.06
CA VAL A 258 6.62 -3.23 5.89
C VAL A 258 8.06 -3.59 6.27
N ARG A 259 8.53 -3.16 7.45
CA ARG A 259 9.92 -3.30 7.89
C ARG A 259 10.42 -4.75 7.85
N PRO A 260 9.68 -5.75 8.39
CA PRO A 260 10.13 -7.13 8.40
C PRO A 260 10.24 -7.70 6.99
N GLU A 261 11.36 -8.35 6.71
CA GLU A 261 11.58 -8.98 5.42
C GLU A 261 10.87 -10.35 5.36
N LEU A 262 9.71 -10.39 4.71
CA LEU A 262 8.80 -11.54 4.75
C LEU A 262 9.31 -12.76 3.96
N GLN A 263 10.35 -12.65 3.15
CA GLN A 263 10.96 -13.84 2.52
C GLN A 263 11.61 -14.80 3.53
N TRP A 264 11.85 -14.32 4.76
CA TRP A 264 12.35 -15.15 5.86
C TRP A 264 11.26 -15.97 6.52
N ALA A 265 9.98 -15.66 6.27
CA ALA A 265 8.88 -16.44 6.78
C ALA A 265 8.87 -17.85 6.19
N THR A 266 8.41 -18.81 7.00
CA THR A 266 8.35 -20.23 6.63
C THR A 266 6.97 -20.84 6.74
N GLU A 267 5.98 -20.08 7.22
CA GLU A 267 4.63 -20.58 7.48
C GLU A 267 3.57 -19.58 7.03
N VAL A 268 2.37 -20.11 6.76
CA VAL A 268 1.18 -19.31 6.49
C VAL A 268 0.70 -18.59 7.76
N PRO A 269 0.13 -17.38 7.65
CA PRO A 269 -0.11 -16.65 6.40
C PRO A 269 1.08 -15.82 5.93
N TYR A 270 2.22 -15.83 6.63
CA TYR A 270 3.35 -14.97 6.34
C TYR A 270 4.10 -15.30 5.04
N THR A 271 3.90 -16.49 4.49
CA THR A 271 4.37 -16.88 3.15
C THR A 271 3.39 -16.54 2.03
N ASP A 272 2.16 -16.10 2.34
CA ASP A 272 1.17 -15.70 1.34
C ASP A 272 1.60 -14.35 0.69
N PRO A 273 1.61 -14.24 -0.65
CA PRO A 273 1.97 -12.99 -1.34
C PRO A 273 1.11 -11.79 -0.94
N GLU A 274 -0.17 -12.00 -0.59
CA GLU A 274 -1.12 -10.94 -0.24
C GLU A 274 -1.04 -10.51 1.24
N PHE A 275 -0.20 -11.14 2.07
CA PHE A 275 -0.14 -10.86 3.52
C PHE A 275 0.14 -9.38 3.83
N LEU A 276 1.12 -8.78 3.14
CA LEU A 276 1.50 -7.39 3.40
C LEU A 276 0.39 -6.42 2.95
N HIS A 277 -0.24 -6.68 1.81
CA HIS A 277 -1.43 -5.97 1.36
C HIS A 277 -2.53 -5.98 2.40
N GLU A 278 -2.89 -7.16 2.91
CA GLU A 278 -3.91 -7.31 3.94
C GLU A 278 -3.56 -6.51 5.19
N ALA A 279 -2.33 -6.64 5.69
CA ALA A 279 -1.90 -5.96 6.89
C ALA A 279 -2.01 -4.43 6.74
N MET A 280 -1.50 -3.88 5.64
CA MET A 280 -1.55 -2.45 5.35
C MET A 280 -2.99 -1.95 5.14
N GLN A 281 -3.79 -2.66 4.37
CA GLN A 281 -5.19 -2.31 4.09
C GLN A 281 -6.03 -2.21 5.37
N ARG A 282 -5.88 -3.17 6.30
CA ARG A 282 -6.59 -3.12 7.58
C ARG A 282 -6.15 -1.95 8.46
N GLN A 283 -4.85 -1.62 8.50
CA GLN A 283 -4.36 -0.45 9.23
C GLN A 283 -4.94 0.86 8.67
N ILE A 284 -4.97 0.99 7.33
CA ILE A 284 -5.55 2.16 6.65
C ILE A 284 -7.06 2.26 6.94
N LEU A 285 -7.81 1.16 6.85
CA LEU A 285 -9.25 1.17 7.16
C LEU A 285 -9.53 1.55 8.62
N ASN A 286 -8.81 0.95 9.57
CA ASN A 286 -8.96 1.30 10.98
C ASN A 286 -8.70 2.79 11.20
N PHE A 287 -7.62 3.32 10.60
CA PHE A 287 -7.29 4.73 10.74
C PHE A 287 -8.36 5.66 10.14
N LEU A 288 -8.87 5.33 8.94
CA LEU A 288 -9.95 6.07 8.28
C LEU A 288 -11.22 6.11 9.14
N VAL A 289 -11.54 4.99 9.79
CA VAL A 289 -12.73 4.86 10.64
C VAL A 289 -12.56 5.63 11.95
N GLU A 290 -11.44 5.42 12.65
CA GLU A 290 -11.15 6.07 13.93
C GLU A 290 -11.06 7.60 13.80
N ASN A 291 -10.63 8.10 12.63
CA ASN A 291 -10.40 9.54 12.40
C ASN A 291 -11.42 10.16 11.45
N LYS A 292 -12.55 9.49 11.15
CA LYS A 292 -13.53 9.94 10.15
C LYS A 292 -13.97 11.41 10.33
N THR A 293 -14.07 11.86 11.57
CA THR A 293 -14.52 13.22 11.93
C THR A 293 -13.37 14.16 12.33
N ALA A 294 -12.12 13.68 12.31
CA ALA A 294 -10.98 14.50 12.68
C ALA A 294 -10.73 15.59 11.63
N THR A 295 -10.43 16.81 12.08
CA THR A 295 -10.27 17.97 11.20
C THR A 295 -9.10 17.83 10.24
N PHE A 296 -7.97 17.26 10.69
CA PHE A 296 -6.77 17.04 9.88
C PHE A 296 -7.04 16.16 8.65
N MET A 297 -8.03 15.27 8.70
CA MET A 297 -8.38 14.38 7.59
C MET A 297 -8.85 15.13 6.34
N ASN A 298 -9.42 16.33 6.52
CA ASN A 298 -9.90 17.17 5.43
C ASN A 298 -9.02 18.41 5.21
N LEU A 299 -7.90 18.53 5.95
CA LEU A 299 -6.96 19.62 5.76
C LEU A 299 -6.26 19.44 4.41
N MET A 300 -6.39 20.43 3.54
CA MET A 300 -5.76 20.40 2.22
C MET A 300 -4.28 20.78 2.32
N LYS A 301 -3.42 20.11 1.55
CA LYS A 301 -2.07 20.58 1.25
C LYS A 301 -2.11 21.67 0.18
N THR A 302 -1.12 22.55 0.22
CA THR A 302 -0.90 23.58 -0.80
C THR A 302 -0.57 22.92 -2.14
N THR A 303 -1.17 23.42 -3.21
CA THR A 303 -0.77 23.08 -4.57
C THR A 303 0.37 24.02 -4.96
N GLU A 304 1.58 23.47 -5.11
CA GLU A 304 2.59 24.06 -5.98
C GLU A 304 2.21 23.83 -7.44
#